data_AF-A0A434V8N1-F1
#
_entry.id   AF-A0A434V8N1-F1
#
_cell.length_a   1.000
_cell.length_b   1.000
_cell.length_c   1.000
_cell.angle_alpha   90.00
_cell.angle_beta   90.00
_cell.angle_gamma   90.00
#
_symmetry.space_group_name_H-M   'P 1'
#
loop_
_entity.id
_entity.type
_entity.pdbx_description
1 polymer ?
#
loop_
_entity_poly.entity_id
_entity_poly.type
_entity_poly.pdbx_seq_one_letter_code
_entity_poly.pdbx_strand_id
1 'polypeptide(L)'
;MKAASKFLSAASAAALSAALVLPGALAVQFVATSVAEAAVVSRVEVSGNQRVDAETIRNYISIKPGKAFSSADIDSAVKALFGTGLFSDVQINQVGSTLVVKVSEYKVVNQVLFQGNKKLKDNALQAAIQLKPRATFSQQALDADVEAVKAAYRRIGRDDAAVTTQIMDLGDNRVNVVFNINEGARTQIAAINFVGNSAFSSRRLSDVINTKRSSWLSFVLRDDVYDEDKLRADQELL
;
A
#
# COMPACT_ATOMS: atom_id res chain seq x y z
N MET A 1 21.14 -48.31 64.91
CA MET A 1 21.33 -47.86 63.51
C MET A 1 20.29 -48.54 62.63
N LYS A 2 19.77 -47.78 61.66
CA LYS A 2 18.61 -48.03 60.80
C LYS A 2 18.54 -49.44 60.19
N ALA A 3 17.33 -50.02 60.13
CA ALA A 3 16.59 -50.26 58.87
C ALA A 3 15.41 -51.22 59.11
N ALA A 4 14.27 -50.89 58.48
CA ALA A 4 13.24 -51.75 57.86
C ALA A 4 12.74 -52.99 58.64
N SER A 5 11.47 -53.34 58.73
CA SER A 5 10.29 -53.12 57.91
C SER A 5 9.08 -53.57 58.76
N LYS A 6 7.91 -52.98 58.53
CA LYS A 6 6.69 -53.28 59.29
C LYS A 6 6.12 -54.65 58.92
N PHE A 7 5.84 -55.42 59.98
CA PHE A 7 4.70 -56.31 60.26
C PHE A 7 3.74 -56.73 59.13
N LEU A 8 3.52 -58.06 59.06
CA LEU A 8 2.25 -58.83 59.13
C LEU A 8 1.08 -58.39 58.24
N SER A 9 0.20 -59.23 57.70
CA SER A 9 -0.01 -60.67 57.65
C SER A 9 -1.24 -60.86 56.73
N ALA A 10 -1.46 -62.10 56.32
CA ALA A 10 -2.48 -62.60 55.42
C ALA A 10 -3.96 -62.24 55.71
N ALA A 11 -4.74 -62.49 54.65
CA ALA A 11 -6.09 -63.06 54.63
C ALA A 11 -7.31 -62.11 54.65
N SER A 12 -7.85 -61.91 53.45
CA SER A 12 -9.24 -62.12 53.05
C SER A 12 -10.26 -62.43 54.16
N ALA A 13 -11.28 -61.57 54.29
CA ALA A 13 -12.64 -61.97 54.63
C ALA A 13 -13.64 -60.94 54.09
N ALA A 14 -14.73 -61.47 53.56
CA ALA A 14 -15.77 -60.79 52.80
C ALA A 14 -16.69 -59.90 53.65
N ALA A 15 -17.41 -59.06 52.90
CA ALA A 15 -18.86 -58.86 52.96
C ALA A 15 -19.39 -57.52 53.50
N LEU A 16 -20.38 -57.02 52.75
CA LEU A 16 -21.35 -55.94 53.02
C LEU A 16 -20.86 -54.49 52.99
N SER A 17 -21.26 -53.74 51.97
CA SER A 17 -22.40 -52.80 52.10
C SER A 17 -22.51 -51.83 50.90
N ALA A 18 -23.75 -51.38 50.66
CA ALA A 18 -24.18 -50.29 49.80
C ALA A 18 -24.26 -50.57 48.29
N ALA A 19 -25.46 -50.99 47.86
CA ALA A 19 -25.93 -50.78 46.51
C ALA A 19 -25.93 -49.27 46.18
N LEU A 20 -24.99 -48.84 45.33
CA LEU A 20 -25.09 -47.54 44.66
C LEU A 20 -26.17 -47.65 43.58
N VAL A 21 -27.36 -47.15 43.87
CA VAL A 21 -28.33 -46.79 42.83
C VAL A 21 -27.79 -45.54 42.15
N LEU A 22 -27.15 -45.69 40.99
CA LEU A 22 -26.87 -44.59 40.09
C LEU A 22 -28.18 -44.25 39.36
N PRO A 23 -28.80 -43.08 39.56
CA PRO A 23 -29.84 -42.62 38.65
C PRO A 23 -29.14 -42.33 37.32
N GLY A 24 -29.47 -43.13 36.29
CA GLY A 24 -29.08 -42.84 34.91
C GLY A 24 -29.72 -41.54 34.47
N ALA A 25 -29.02 -40.42 34.67
CA ALA A 25 -29.37 -39.15 34.05
C ALA A 25 -29.04 -39.26 32.57
N LEU A 26 -30.05 -39.56 31.75
CA LEU A 26 -30.00 -39.35 30.31
C LEU A 26 -29.82 -37.85 30.07
N ALA A 27 -28.59 -37.41 29.90
CA ALA A 27 -28.30 -36.08 29.39
C ALA A 27 -28.77 -36.03 27.92
N VAL A 28 -29.98 -35.53 27.70
CA VAL A 28 -30.45 -35.16 26.37
C VAL A 28 -29.59 -33.97 25.94
N GLN A 29 -28.52 -34.25 25.19
CA GLN A 29 -27.76 -33.21 24.53
C GLN A 29 -28.68 -32.61 23.46
N PHE A 30 -29.24 -31.43 23.76
CA PHE A 30 -29.80 -30.57 22.75
C PHE A 30 -28.66 -30.15 21.82
N VAL A 31 -28.52 -30.87 20.70
CA VAL A 31 -27.74 -30.38 19.56
C VAL A 31 -28.52 -29.18 19.05
N ALA A 32 -28.10 -27.99 19.48
CA ALA A 32 -28.53 -26.76 18.84
C ALA A 32 -27.93 -26.77 17.43
N THR A 33 -28.69 -27.26 16.46
CA THR A 33 -28.41 -27.01 15.05
C THR A 33 -28.47 -25.51 14.86
N SER A 34 -27.32 -24.86 14.71
CA SER A 34 -27.25 -23.47 14.29
C SER A 34 -27.86 -23.41 12.89
N VAL A 35 -29.13 -23.03 12.82
CA VAL A 35 -29.76 -22.71 11.55
C VAL A 35 -29.07 -21.44 11.08
N ALA A 36 -28.12 -21.58 10.16
CA ALA A 36 -27.59 -20.45 9.42
C ALA A 36 -28.78 -19.88 8.66
N GLU A 37 -29.30 -18.75 9.13
CA GLU A 37 -30.41 -18.05 8.51
C GLU A 37 -29.90 -17.49 7.17
N ALA A 38 -30.04 -18.32 6.13
CA ALA A 38 -29.69 -17.96 4.78
C ALA A 38 -30.60 -16.83 4.34
N ALA A 39 -30.11 -15.60 4.49
CA ALA A 39 -30.82 -14.43 4.05
C ALA A 39 -31.04 -14.56 2.54
N VAL A 40 -32.29 -14.48 2.08
CA VAL A 40 -32.62 -14.58 0.66
C VAL A 40 -32.71 -13.17 0.09
N VAL A 41 -31.85 -12.84 -0.88
CA VAL A 41 -31.96 -11.58 -1.62
C VAL A 41 -33.12 -11.69 -2.60
N SER A 42 -34.12 -10.84 -2.47
CA SER A 42 -35.18 -10.67 -3.46
C SER A 42 -34.77 -9.72 -4.58
N ARG A 43 -33.85 -8.78 -4.33
CA ARG A 43 -33.39 -7.78 -5.31
C ARG A 43 -31.99 -7.26 -5.01
N VAL A 44 -31.18 -7.05 -6.07
CA VAL A 44 -29.91 -6.33 -5.98
C VAL A 44 -30.08 -4.94 -6.56
N GLU A 45 -29.79 -3.92 -5.76
CA GLU A 45 -29.81 -2.51 -6.14
C GLU A 45 -28.38 -1.98 -6.16
N VAL A 46 -28.00 -1.31 -7.24
CA VAL A 46 -26.66 -0.75 -7.44
C VAL A 46 -26.77 0.76 -7.47
N SER A 47 -25.90 1.46 -6.73
CA SER A 47 -25.84 2.91 -6.70
C SER A 47 -24.40 3.42 -6.72
N GLY A 48 -24.21 4.64 -7.21
CA GLY A 48 -22.90 5.31 -7.28
C GLY A 48 -22.09 5.00 -8.55
N ASN A 49 -22.62 4.12 -9.42
CA ASN A 49 -22.05 3.89 -10.74
C ASN A 49 -22.38 5.06 -11.70
N GLN A 50 -21.42 5.40 -12.56
CA GLN A 50 -21.51 6.48 -13.52
C GLN A 50 -21.20 5.99 -14.93
N ARG A 51 -20.04 5.35 -15.13
CA ARG A 51 -19.61 4.83 -16.44
C ARG A 51 -19.89 3.34 -16.58
N VAL A 52 -19.91 2.60 -15.48
CA VAL A 52 -20.16 1.17 -15.49
C VAL A 52 -21.66 0.92 -15.30
N ASP A 53 -22.26 0.11 -16.15
CA ASP A 53 -23.68 -0.22 -16.03
C ASP A 53 -23.95 -1.08 -14.78
N ALA A 54 -25.10 -0.84 -14.14
CA ALA A 54 -25.54 -1.59 -12.97
C ALA A 54 -25.67 -3.11 -13.23
N GLU A 55 -25.96 -3.51 -14.47
CA GLU A 55 -25.99 -4.92 -14.87
C GLU A 55 -24.60 -5.55 -14.89
N THR A 56 -23.60 -4.83 -15.39
CA THR A 56 -22.20 -5.26 -15.36
C THR A 56 -21.71 -5.47 -13.93
N ILE A 57 -22.07 -4.57 -13.00
CA ILE A 57 -21.73 -4.71 -11.57
C ILE A 57 -22.42 -5.95 -10.96
N ARG A 58 -23.69 -6.18 -11.28
CA ARG A 58 -24.43 -7.39 -10.85
C ARG A 58 -23.79 -8.68 -11.37
N ASN A 59 -23.18 -8.65 -12.55
CA ASN A 59 -22.48 -9.80 -13.10
C ASN A 59 -21.16 -10.09 -12.36
N TYR A 60 -20.45 -9.07 -11.88
CA TYR A 60 -19.19 -9.26 -11.14
C TYR A 60 -19.38 -9.85 -9.74
N ILE A 61 -20.43 -9.46 -9.02
CA ILE A 61 -20.64 -9.90 -7.63
C ILE A 61 -21.05 -11.38 -7.50
N SER A 62 -21.41 -12.06 -8.59
CA SER A 62 -21.84 -13.47 -8.63
C SER A 62 -23.04 -13.85 -7.73
N ILE A 63 -23.62 -12.88 -7.00
CA ILE A 63 -24.82 -13.02 -6.17
C ILE A 63 -26.04 -12.76 -7.05
N LYS A 64 -26.90 -13.79 -7.20
CA LYS A 64 -28.13 -13.70 -7.99
C LYS A 64 -29.36 -13.58 -7.08
N PRO A 65 -30.34 -12.73 -7.42
CA PRO A 65 -31.63 -12.71 -6.73
C PRO A 65 -32.28 -14.10 -6.69
N GLY A 66 -32.89 -14.44 -5.56
CA GLY A 66 -33.55 -15.73 -5.34
C GLY A 66 -32.63 -16.88 -4.93
N LYS A 67 -31.31 -16.66 -4.83
CA LYS A 67 -30.37 -17.63 -4.26
C LYS A 67 -29.98 -17.24 -2.84
N ALA A 68 -29.78 -18.24 -1.99
CA ALA A 68 -29.12 -18.07 -0.70
C ALA A 68 -27.68 -17.59 -0.92
N PHE A 69 -27.22 -16.67 -0.07
CA PHE A 69 -25.85 -16.19 -0.04
C PHE A 69 -25.39 -16.11 1.42
N SER A 70 -24.08 -16.14 1.61
CA SER A 70 -23.40 -16.06 2.90
C SER A 70 -22.57 -14.77 2.99
N SER A 71 -22.09 -14.44 4.18
CA SER A 71 -21.11 -13.35 4.36
C SER A 71 -19.83 -13.58 3.54
N ALA A 72 -19.41 -14.84 3.36
CA ALA A 72 -18.25 -15.18 2.54
C ALA A 72 -18.47 -14.84 1.05
N ASP A 73 -19.71 -14.93 0.57
CA ASP A 73 -20.06 -14.52 -0.80
C ASP A 73 -20.00 -13.00 -0.95
N ILE A 74 -20.39 -12.23 0.08
CA ILE A 74 -20.24 -10.77 0.11
C ILE A 74 -18.76 -10.40 0.04
N ASP A 75 -17.91 -11.00 0.86
CA ASP A 75 -16.46 -10.72 0.86
C ASP A 75 -15.82 -11.06 -0.49
N SER A 76 -16.26 -12.17 -1.10
CA SER A 76 -15.80 -12.58 -2.44
C SER A 76 -16.26 -11.59 -3.51
N ALA A 77 -17.49 -11.09 -3.43
CA ALA A 77 -18.02 -10.06 -4.31
C ALA A 77 -17.26 -8.74 -4.19
N VAL A 78 -16.97 -8.30 -2.96
CA VAL A 78 -16.16 -7.10 -2.71
C VAL A 78 -14.76 -7.26 -3.32
N LYS A 79 -14.09 -8.40 -3.07
CA LYS A 79 -12.78 -8.70 -3.66
C LYS A 79 -12.81 -8.74 -5.19
N ALA A 80 -13.86 -9.33 -5.77
CA ALA A 80 -14.03 -9.38 -7.22
C ALA A 80 -14.16 -7.97 -7.82
N LEU A 81 -14.97 -7.10 -7.20
CA LEU A 81 -15.14 -5.72 -7.63
C LEU A 81 -13.84 -4.91 -7.53
N PHE A 82 -13.12 -4.99 -6.41
CA PHE A 82 -11.80 -4.35 -6.29
C PHE A 82 -10.78 -4.92 -7.28
N GLY A 83 -10.81 -6.23 -7.52
CA GLY A 83 -9.95 -6.92 -8.47
C GLY A 83 -10.12 -6.47 -9.93
N THR A 84 -11.27 -5.87 -10.28
CA THR A 84 -11.46 -5.26 -11.60
C THR A 84 -10.62 -3.99 -11.82
N GLY A 85 -10.18 -3.34 -10.74
CA GLY A 85 -9.48 -2.05 -10.80
C GLY A 85 -10.36 -0.88 -11.27
N LEU A 86 -11.69 -1.04 -11.28
CA LEU A 86 -12.64 -0.01 -11.72
C LEU A 86 -13.22 0.81 -10.56
N PHE A 87 -13.17 0.32 -9.32
CA PHE A 87 -13.83 0.92 -8.17
C PHE A 87 -12.83 1.25 -7.05
N SER A 88 -12.89 2.48 -6.53
CA SER A 88 -12.09 2.95 -5.40
C SER A 88 -12.71 2.63 -4.05
N ASP A 89 -14.03 2.50 -3.98
CA ASP A 89 -14.76 2.10 -2.77
C ASP A 89 -15.95 1.20 -3.15
N VAL A 90 -16.19 0.18 -2.33
CA VAL A 90 -17.26 -0.80 -2.52
C VAL A 90 -17.86 -1.14 -1.17
N GLN A 91 -19.15 -0.86 -1.01
CA GLN A 91 -19.90 -1.16 0.19
C GLN A 91 -21.13 -1.98 -0.18
N ILE A 92 -21.26 -3.16 0.40
CA ILE A 92 -22.39 -4.05 0.17
C ILE A 92 -23.13 -4.19 1.49
N ASN A 93 -24.37 -3.73 1.53
CA ASN A 93 -25.22 -3.77 2.71
C ASN A 93 -26.54 -4.47 2.39
N GLN A 94 -27.05 -5.27 3.32
CA GLN A 94 -28.39 -5.85 3.20
C GLN A 94 -29.40 -5.00 3.97
N VAL A 95 -30.46 -4.56 3.29
CA VAL A 95 -31.59 -3.84 3.89
C VAL A 95 -32.85 -4.67 3.64
N GLY A 96 -33.27 -5.43 4.65
CA GLY A 96 -34.37 -6.39 4.51
C GLY A 96 -34.05 -7.48 3.49
N SER A 97 -34.84 -7.55 2.42
CA SER A 97 -34.63 -8.49 1.30
C SER A 97 -33.87 -7.89 0.11
N THR A 98 -33.39 -6.64 0.21
CA THR A 98 -32.63 -5.96 -0.84
C THR A 98 -31.15 -5.90 -0.49
N LEU A 99 -30.30 -6.30 -1.43
CA LEU A 99 -28.86 -6.11 -1.35
C LEU A 99 -28.50 -4.79 -2.03
N VAL A 100 -28.05 -3.81 -1.25
CA VAL A 100 -27.65 -2.49 -1.73
C VAL A 100 -26.14 -2.46 -1.91
N VAL A 101 -25.71 -2.36 -3.16
CA VAL A 101 -24.31 -2.26 -3.57
C VAL A 101 -24.01 -0.81 -3.90
N LYS A 102 -23.29 -0.14 -3.01
CA LYS A 102 -22.78 1.22 -3.24
C LYS A 102 -21.35 1.12 -3.75
N VAL A 103 -21.08 1.72 -4.90
CA VAL A 103 -19.75 1.76 -5.50
C VAL A 103 -19.31 3.18 -5.75
N SER A 104 -18.01 3.41 -5.68
CA SER A 104 -17.36 4.62 -6.17
C SER A 104 -16.34 4.20 -7.23
N GLU A 105 -16.50 4.69 -8.46
CA GLU A 105 -15.60 4.38 -9.57
C GLU A 105 -14.27 5.14 -9.44
N TYR A 106 -13.15 4.51 -9.85
CA TYR A 106 -11.88 5.21 -9.99
C TYR A 106 -12.01 6.32 -11.02
N LYS A 107 -11.50 7.50 -10.67
CA LYS A 107 -11.36 8.60 -11.62
C LYS A 107 -10.39 8.22 -12.73
N VAL A 108 -10.59 8.71 -13.95
CA VAL A 108 -9.66 8.50 -15.07
C VAL A 108 -8.84 9.75 -15.30
N VAL A 109 -7.52 9.59 -15.44
CA VAL A 109 -6.64 10.70 -15.77
C VAL A 109 -6.87 11.09 -17.22
N ASN A 110 -7.35 12.30 -17.47
CA ASN A 110 -7.48 12.85 -18.81
C ASN A 110 -6.11 13.32 -19.31
N GLN A 111 -5.45 14.20 -18.56
CA GLN A 111 -4.12 14.71 -18.87
C GLN A 111 -3.28 14.94 -17.61
N VAL A 112 -1.96 14.84 -17.78
CA VAL A 112 -0.97 15.24 -16.78
C VAL A 112 -0.24 16.46 -17.30
N LEU A 113 -0.20 17.52 -16.50
CA LEU A 113 0.42 18.81 -16.85
C LEU A 113 1.53 19.13 -15.86
N PHE A 114 2.62 19.68 -16.37
CA PHE A 114 3.72 20.17 -15.55
C PHE A 114 3.81 21.69 -15.68
N GLN A 115 3.98 22.37 -14.55
CA GLN A 115 4.13 23.81 -14.47
C GLN A 115 5.37 24.16 -13.64
N GLY A 116 6.09 25.19 -14.07
CA GLY A 116 7.30 25.66 -13.36
C GLY A 116 8.59 24.88 -13.66
N ASN A 117 8.51 23.81 -14.46
CA ASN A 117 9.66 23.06 -14.92
C ASN A 117 10.38 23.78 -16.08
N LYS A 118 11.56 24.33 -15.81
CA LYS A 118 12.42 25.03 -16.78
C LYS A 118 13.67 24.21 -17.13
N LYS A 119 14.18 23.42 -16.18
CA LYS A 119 15.40 22.61 -16.34
C LYS A 119 15.12 21.20 -16.85
N LEU A 120 14.01 20.60 -16.44
CA LEU A 120 13.54 19.32 -16.95
C LEU A 120 12.35 19.55 -17.88
N LYS A 121 12.41 18.96 -19.08
CA LYS A 121 11.31 19.00 -20.04
C LYS A 121 10.19 18.05 -19.62
N ASP A 122 8.96 18.36 -20.00
CA ASP A 122 7.76 17.58 -19.72
C ASP A 122 7.94 16.10 -20.08
N ASN A 123 8.53 15.81 -21.24
CA ASN A 123 8.78 14.42 -21.67
C ASN A 123 9.67 13.63 -20.70
N ALA A 124 10.66 14.27 -20.08
CA ALA A 124 11.55 13.62 -19.13
C ALA A 124 10.83 13.34 -17.80
N LEU A 125 9.99 14.28 -17.35
CA LEU A 125 9.16 14.12 -16.17
C LEU A 125 8.07 13.06 -16.39
N GLN A 126 7.44 13.07 -17.57
CA GLN A 126 6.42 12.10 -17.97
C GLN A 126 6.97 10.67 -18.04
N ALA A 127 8.26 10.50 -18.38
CA ALA A 127 8.93 9.21 -18.36
C ALA A 127 9.25 8.70 -16.94
N ALA A 128 9.36 9.61 -15.97
CA ALA A 128 9.66 9.27 -14.58
C ALA A 128 8.41 8.87 -13.76
N ILE A 129 7.22 9.34 -14.17
CA ILE A 129 5.96 9.11 -13.47
C ILE A 129 5.20 7.87 -14.00
N GLN A 130 4.36 7.30 -13.14
CA GLN A 130 3.49 6.18 -13.41
C GLN A 130 2.15 6.63 -13.99
N LEU A 131 1.60 7.75 -13.52
CA LEU A 131 0.33 8.29 -14.02
C LEU A 131 0.45 8.68 -15.49
N LYS A 132 -0.45 8.14 -16.30
CA LYS A 132 -0.51 8.39 -17.74
C LYS A 132 -1.90 8.84 -18.15
N PRO A 133 -2.00 9.65 -19.23
CA PRO A 133 -3.29 9.92 -19.86
C PRO A 133 -4.03 8.61 -20.18
N ARG A 134 -5.32 8.58 -19.86
CA ARG A 134 -6.25 7.43 -19.98
C ARG A 134 -6.03 6.29 -18.97
N ALA A 135 -5.10 6.43 -18.03
CA ALA A 135 -4.96 5.48 -16.92
C ALA A 135 -5.94 5.81 -15.79
N THR A 136 -6.17 4.84 -14.89
CA THR A 136 -6.90 5.07 -13.65
C THR A 136 -6.10 5.95 -12.71
N PHE A 137 -6.78 6.90 -12.07
CA PHE A 137 -6.20 7.77 -11.05
C PHE A 137 -6.23 7.04 -9.71
N SER A 138 -5.08 6.98 -9.05
CA SER A 138 -4.99 6.58 -7.64
C SER A 138 -4.15 7.59 -6.87
N GLN A 139 -4.53 7.85 -5.63
CA GLN A 139 -3.77 8.73 -4.75
C GLN A 139 -2.37 8.17 -4.49
N GLN A 140 -2.25 6.85 -4.35
CA GLN A 140 -0.98 6.17 -4.13
C GLN A 140 0.01 6.38 -5.29
N ALA A 141 -0.48 6.30 -6.53
CA ALA A 141 0.34 6.57 -7.71
C ALA A 141 0.75 8.05 -7.78
N LEU A 142 -0.17 8.96 -7.43
CA LEU A 142 0.15 10.40 -7.38
C LEU A 142 1.27 10.69 -6.38
N ASP A 143 1.20 10.13 -5.18
CA ASP A 143 2.22 10.34 -4.13
C ASP A 143 3.58 9.75 -4.55
N ALA A 144 3.58 8.57 -5.18
CA ALA A 144 4.79 7.97 -5.73
C ALA A 144 5.40 8.81 -6.86
N ASP A 145 4.55 9.39 -7.71
CA ASP A 145 4.96 10.25 -8.82
C ASP A 145 5.55 11.57 -8.34
N VAL A 146 5.01 12.16 -7.28
CA VAL A 146 5.61 13.35 -6.62
C VAL A 146 7.04 13.04 -6.17
N GLU A 147 7.26 11.90 -5.53
CA GLU A 147 8.60 11.50 -5.10
C GLU A 147 9.53 11.17 -6.28
N ALA A 148 9.00 10.57 -7.36
CA ALA A 148 9.76 10.33 -8.59
C ALA A 148 10.21 11.64 -9.26
N VAL A 149 9.33 12.64 -9.33
CA VAL A 149 9.66 13.98 -9.85
C VAL A 149 10.71 14.65 -8.97
N LYS A 150 10.54 14.65 -7.64
CA LYS A 150 11.57 15.18 -6.71
C LYS A 150 12.91 14.45 -6.88
N ALA A 151 12.91 13.14 -7.02
CA ALA A 151 14.12 12.34 -7.26
C ALA A 151 14.79 12.73 -8.58
N ALA A 152 14.03 12.98 -9.66
CA ALA A 152 14.58 13.46 -10.92
C ALA A 152 15.28 14.82 -10.77
N TYR A 153 14.74 15.71 -9.92
CA TYR A 153 15.38 17.00 -9.60
C TYR A 153 16.61 16.85 -8.70
N ARG A 154 16.60 15.95 -7.71
CA ARG A 154 17.78 15.64 -6.89
C ARG A 154 18.97 15.18 -7.73
N ARG A 155 18.74 14.32 -8.73
CA ARG A 155 19.78 13.84 -9.66
C ARG A 155 20.48 14.94 -10.46
N ILE A 156 19.86 16.11 -10.62
CA ILE A 156 20.48 17.27 -11.28
C ILE A 156 20.99 18.33 -10.27
N GLY A 157 21.07 17.97 -8.99
CA GLY A 157 21.56 18.83 -7.91
C GLY A 157 20.56 19.86 -7.45
N ARG A 158 19.27 19.53 -7.44
CA ARG A 158 18.19 20.42 -7.01
C ARG A 158 17.40 19.78 -5.88
N ASP A 159 18.01 19.71 -4.70
CA ASP A 159 17.40 19.05 -3.55
C ASP A 159 16.29 19.88 -2.92
N ASP A 160 16.36 21.22 -3.05
CA ASP A 160 15.34 22.16 -2.58
C ASP A 160 14.12 22.25 -3.52
N ALA A 161 13.99 21.34 -4.49
CA ALA A 161 12.86 21.35 -5.41
C ALA A 161 11.56 20.95 -4.68
N ALA A 162 10.58 21.85 -4.68
CA ALA A 162 9.27 21.63 -4.11
C ALA A 162 8.27 21.29 -5.22
N VAL A 163 7.50 20.22 -5.02
CA VAL A 163 6.47 19.77 -5.97
C VAL A 163 5.14 19.74 -5.23
N THR A 164 4.16 20.45 -5.77
CA THR A 164 2.77 20.44 -5.28
C THR A 164 1.84 19.98 -6.38
N THR A 165 0.79 19.25 -6.02
CA THR A 165 -0.16 18.68 -6.98
C THR A 165 -1.51 19.34 -6.86
N GLN A 166 -2.15 19.63 -7.98
CA GLN A 166 -3.53 20.10 -8.05
C GLN A 166 -4.34 19.15 -8.93
N ILE A 167 -5.49 18.71 -8.41
CA ILE A 167 -6.41 17.83 -9.12
C ILE A 167 -7.57 18.70 -9.59
N MET A 168 -7.73 18.81 -10.91
CA MET A 168 -8.86 19.51 -11.52
C MET A 168 -9.88 18.46 -11.98
N ASP A 169 -11.10 18.52 -11.45
CA ASP A 169 -12.20 17.67 -11.90
C ASP A 169 -12.80 18.23 -13.20
N LEU A 170 -12.88 17.41 -14.24
CA LEU A 170 -13.45 17.78 -15.55
C LEU A 170 -14.91 17.33 -15.69
N GLY A 171 -15.47 16.67 -14.68
CA GLY A 171 -16.73 15.95 -14.82
C GLY A 171 -16.55 14.61 -15.54
N ASP A 172 -17.64 13.84 -15.64
CA ASP A 172 -17.68 12.47 -16.19
C ASP A 172 -16.64 11.51 -15.59
N ASN A 173 -16.34 11.69 -14.29
CA ASN A 173 -15.35 10.90 -13.56
C ASN A 173 -13.92 11.03 -14.15
N ARG A 174 -13.57 12.19 -14.72
CA ARG A 174 -12.25 12.47 -15.30
C ARG A 174 -11.53 13.60 -14.55
N VAL A 175 -10.22 13.46 -14.40
CA VAL A 175 -9.38 14.47 -13.74
C VAL A 175 -8.16 14.84 -14.56
N ASN A 176 -7.77 16.11 -14.47
CA ASN A 176 -6.44 16.56 -14.86
C ASN A 176 -5.58 16.65 -13.61
N VAL A 177 -4.38 16.12 -13.70
CA VAL A 177 -3.38 16.21 -12.63
C VAL A 177 -2.34 17.24 -13.04
N VAL A 178 -2.22 18.30 -12.25
CA VAL A 178 -1.26 19.38 -12.48
C VAL A 178 -0.17 19.29 -11.42
N PHE A 179 1.07 19.12 -11.87
CA PHE A 179 2.27 19.18 -11.04
C PHE A 179 2.85 20.60 -11.12
N ASN A 180 2.74 21.33 -10.02
CA ASN A 180 3.38 22.62 -9.84
C ASN A 180 4.75 22.41 -9.21
N ILE A 181 5.78 22.76 -9.97
CA ILE A 181 7.17 22.50 -9.60
C ILE A 181 7.86 23.84 -9.36
N ASN A 182 8.34 24.02 -8.14
CA ASN A 182 9.32 25.04 -7.82
C ASN A 182 10.70 24.38 -7.78
N GLU A 183 11.52 24.63 -8.79
CA GLU A 183 12.82 23.97 -8.96
C GLU A 183 13.87 24.35 -7.91
N GLY A 184 13.67 25.47 -7.20
CA GLY A 184 14.61 25.96 -6.20
C GLY A 184 16.00 26.35 -6.76
N ALA A 185 16.91 26.63 -5.83
CA ALA A 185 18.31 26.88 -6.13
C ALA A 185 19.04 25.56 -6.43
N ARG A 186 20.23 25.65 -7.03
CA ARG A 186 21.07 24.46 -7.22
C ARG A 186 21.77 24.20 -5.90
N THR A 187 21.70 22.97 -5.39
CA THR A 187 22.54 22.53 -4.28
C THR A 187 23.98 22.52 -4.76
N GLN A 188 24.84 23.28 -4.09
CA GLN A 188 26.24 23.42 -4.43
C GLN A 188 27.11 22.90 -3.29
N ILE A 189 28.24 22.28 -3.64
CA ILE A 189 29.21 21.82 -2.64
C ILE A 189 30.04 23.01 -2.16
N ALA A 190 29.80 23.43 -0.92
CA ALA A 190 30.52 24.56 -0.30
C ALA A 190 31.98 24.21 0.06
N ALA A 191 32.23 23.01 0.58
CA ALA A 191 33.56 22.55 0.96
C ALA A 191 33.66 21.03 0.96
N ILE A 192 34.85 20.51 0.68
CA ILE A 192 35.21 19.11 0.82
C ILE A 192 36.34 19.04 1.84
N ASN A 193 36.15 18.27 2.91
CA ASN A 193 37.13 18.13 3.98
C ASN A 193 37.61 16.69 4.04
N PHE A 194 38.93 16.49 3.95
CA PHE A 194 39.56 15.21 4.17
C PHE A 194 40.11 15.19 5.59
N VAL A 195 39.81 14.13 6.35
CA VAL A 195 40.22 13.98 7.75
C VAL A 195 41.07 12.72 7.87
N GLY A 196 42.18 12.80 8.59
CA GLY A 196 43.06 11.65 8.87
C GLY A 196 44.13 11.35 7.81
N ASN A 197 44.24 12.17 6.77
CA ASN A 197 45.29 12.04 5.76
C ASN A 197 46.66 12.51 6.30
N SER A 198 47.66 11.63 6.31
CA SER A 198 49.05 11.94 6.71
C SER A 198 50.06 11.83 5.58
N ALA A 199 49.89 10.84 4.69
CA ALA A 199 50.79 10.60 3.56
C ALA A 199 50.53 11.51 2.34
N PHE A 200 49.28 11.94 2.15
CA PHE A 200 48.86 12.79 1.03
C PHE A 200 48.14 14.04 1.53
N SER A 201 48.31 15.16 0.85
CA SER A 201 47.62 16.40 1.18
C SER A 201 46.17 16.39 0.68
N SER A 202 45.27 17.08 1.38
CA SER A 202 43.86 17.22 1.01
C SER A 202 43.68 17.78 -0.41
N ARG A 203 44.61 18.63 -0.86
CA ARG A 203 44.62 19.15 -2.24
C ARG A 203 44.87 18.04 -3.25
N ARG A 204 45.85 17.17 -2.99
CA ARG A 204 46.17 16.04 -3.89
C ARG A 204 45.03 15.02 -3.95
N LEU A 205 44.38 14.75 -2.82
CA LEU A 205 43.18 13.90 -2.78
C LEU A 205 42.01 14.54 -3.54
N SER A 206 41.82 15.85 -3.38
CA SER A 206 40.80 16.61 -4.11
C SER A 206 41.03 16.64 -5.62
N ASP A 207 42.24 16.46 -6.12
CA ASP A 207 42.54 16.44 -7.56
C ASP A 207 42.14 15.10 -8.20
N VAL A 208 42.18 14.00 -7.44
CA VAL A 208 41.87 12.64 -7.91
C VAL A 208 40.36 12.38 -8.01
N ILE A 209 39.57 12.89 -7.06
CA ILE A 209 38.11 12.73 -7.07
C ILE A 209 37.44 13.58 -8.14
N ASN A 210 36.28 13.14 -8.63
CA ASN A 210 35.50 13.87 -9.63
C ASN A 210 34.71 15.03 -9.01
N THR A 211 34.27 14.86 -7.76
CA THR A 211 33.49 15.87 -7.04
C THR A 211 34.37 17.06 -6.65
N LYS A 212 33.98 18.27 -7.05
CA LYS A 212 34.72 19.51 -6.73
C LYS A 212 33.89 20.47 -5.90
N ARG A 213 34.57 21.36 -5.16
CA ARG A 213 33.95 22.54 -4.55
C ARG A 213 33.38 23.43 -5.67
N SER A 214 32.20 24.01 -5.41
CA SER A 214 31.60 25.03 -6.29
C SER A 214 32.58 26.18 -6.54
N SER A 215 32.90 26.38 -7.82
CA SER A 215 33.79 27.43 -8.31
C SER A 215 33.15 28.13 -9.49
N TRP A 216 33.73 29.27 -9.89
CA TRP A 216 33.31 30.01 -11.08
C TRP A 216 33.40 29.19 -12.38
N LEU A 217 34.14 28.06 -12.40
CA LEU A 217 34.23 27.12 -13.53
C LEU A 217 33.13 26.05 -13.53
N SER A 218 32.51 25.79 -12.38
CA SER A 218 31.50 24.73 -12.21
C SER A 218 30.18 25.02 -12.94
N PHE A 219 30.03 26.22 -13.53
CA PHE A 219 28.94 26.50 -14.46
C PHE A 219 29.02 25.66 -15.75
N VAL A 220 30.24 25.37 -16.24
CA VAL A 220 30.47 24.54 -17.43
C VAL A 220 30.67 23.09 -17.03
N LEU A 221 31.55 22.83 -16.07
CA LEU A 221 31.99 21.47 -15.71
C LEU A 221 30.93 20.67 -14.95
N ARG A 222 30.01 21.34 -14.23
CA ARG A 222 28.91 20.72 -13.46
C ARG A 222 29.41 19.64 -12.49
N ASP A 223 30.58 19.87 -11.92
CA ASP A 223 31.32 19.03 -10.98
C ASP A 223 31.00 19.34 -9.50
N ASP A 224 30.15 20.33 -9.26
CA ASP A 224 29.79 20.87 -7.94
C ASP A 224 28.43 20.38 -7.42
N VAL A 225 27.88 19.35 -8.05
CA VAL A 225 26.60 18.72 -7.68
C VAL A 225 26.87 17.48 -6.85
N TYR A 226 26.28 17.44 -5.66
CA TYR A 226 26.29 16.25 -4.81
C TYR A 226 25.48 15.12 -5.43
N ASP A 227 26.08 13.93 -5.47
CA ASP A 227 25.46 12.69 -5.92
C ASP A 227 26.10 11.55 -5.13
N GLU A 228 25.28 10.69 -4.52
CA GLU A 228 25.75 9.60 -3.66
C GLU A 228 26.55 8.55 -4.45
N ASP A 229 26.17 8.27 -5.69
CA ASP A 229 26.89 7.32 -6.55
C ASP A 229 28.26 7.87 -6.93
N LYS A 230 28.34 9.19 -7.20
CA LYS A 230 29.64 9.85 -7.46
C LYS A 230 30.51 9.87 -6.22
N LEU A 231 29.95 10.15 -5.05
CA LEU A 231 30.70 10.12 -3.79
C LEU A 231 31.30 8.73 -3.55
N ARG A 232 30.53 7.67 -3.79
CA ARG A 232 31.02 6.30 -3.63
C ARG A 232 32.13 5.96 -4.62
N ALA A 233 31.99 6.35 -5.89
CA ALA A 233 33.04 6.20 -6.88
C ALA A 233 34.31 6.98 -6.51
N ASP A 234 34.14 8.20 -5.98
CA ASP A 234 35.26 9.02 -5.51
C ASP A 234 35.95 8.40 -4.29
N GLN A 235 35.23 7.70 -3.40
CA GLN A 235 35.81 6.93 -2.30
C GLN A 235 36.64 5.73 -2.79
N GLU A 236 36.23 5.08 -3.88
CA GLU A 236 36.99 3.97 -4.48
C GLU A 236 38.31 4.43 -5.14
N LEU A 237 38.41 5.72 -5.49
CA LEU A 237 39.62 6.31 -6.10
C LEU A 237 40.69 6.73 -5.09
N LEU A 238 40.36 6.77 -3.78
CA LEU A 238 41.21 7.29 -2.69
C LEU A 238 41.87 6.17 -1.89
#